data_AF-A0A5D0QM71-F1
#
_entry.id   AF-A0A5D0QM71-F1
#
_cell.length_a   1.000
_cell.length_b   1.000
_cell.length_c   1.000
_cell.angle_alpha   90.00
_cell.angle_beta   90.00
_cell.angle_gamma   90.00
#
_symmetry.space_group_name_H-M   'P 1'
#
loop_
_entity.id
_entity.type
_entity.pdbx_description
1 polymer ?
#
loop_
_entity_poly.entity_id
_entity_poly.type
_entity_poly.pdbx_seq_one_letter_code
_entity_poly.pdbx_strand_id
1 'polypeptide(L)'
;MDERILIGAIVGLGTVSSIYIWKSENFSKAQKTILLVCILFLPLQWVLAIIMHFYNKKSDFIIGYKQNNNIKSIDKLKQLKDAEILSEEEYEDKIKTIENENKLYDVKKTNEYKSLINLNKQGILSNDEFDEKVELLKLNTNNLKYKAKPIVSTIKPRDLIGIWANKNETFEFWLTGFFIHKIDNRKITSGSWLYKNGGYLMKLKDSSQIIILIEIKNQKLKIKINSNEVICTKIKNEI
;
A
#
# COMPACT_ATOMS: atom_id res chain seq x y z
N MET A 1 -40.30 -36.37 -9.44
CA MET A 1 -40.28 -35.10 -8.69
C MET A 1 -40.93 -34.07 -9.58
N ASP A 2 -41.94 -33.35 -9.11
CA ASP A 2 -42.71 -32.42 -9.95
C ASP A 2 -41.79 -31.30 -10.46
N GLU A 3 -41.73 -31.08 -11.78
CA GLU A 3 -40.88 -30.04 -12.40
C GLU A 3 -41.18 -28.66 -11.80
N ARG A 4 -42.44 -28.44 -11.41
CA ARG A 4 -42.92 -27.22 -10.74
C ARG A 4 -42.26 -27.00 -9.37
N ILE A 5 -42.04 -28.07 -8.61
CA ILE A 5 -41.38 -28.01 -7.30
C ILE A 5 -39.90 -27.67 -7.48
N LEU A 6 -39.26 -28.26 -8.48
CA LEU A 6 -37.85 -28.00 -8.80
C LEU A 6 -37.62 -26.54 -9.24
N ILE A 7 -38.47 -26.03 -10.13
CA ILE A 7 -38.42 -24.63 -10.60
C ILE A 7 -38.62 -23.67 -9.42
N GLY A 8 -39.61 -23.93 -8.57
CA GLY A 8 -39.86 -23.12 -7.36
C GLY A 8 -38.66 -23.09 -6.41
N ALA A 9 -37.99 -24.23 -6.21
CA ALA A 9 -36.79 -24.32 -5.38
C ALA A 9 -35.62 -23.49 -5.96
N ILE A 10 -35.38 -23.55 -7.27
CA ILE A 10 -34.30 -22.80 -7.94
C ILE A 10 -34.54 -21.29 -7.84
N VAL A 11 -35.76 -20.84 -8.13
CA VAL A 11 -36.12 -19.41 -8.06
C VAL A 11 -36.03 -18.90 -6.61
N GLY A 12 -36.49 -19.70 -5.64
CA GLY A 12 -36.38 -19.38 -4.22
C GLY A 12 -34.92 -19.24 -3.78
N LEU A 13 -34.06 -20.20 -4.13
CA LEU A 13 -32.63 -20.17 -3.84
C LEU A 13 -31.93 -18.97 -4.48
N GLY A 14 -32.25 -18.66 -5.74
CA GLY A 14 -31.70 -17.48 -6.43
C GLY A 14 -32.08 -16.17 -5.77
N THR A 15 -33.33 -16.06 -5.32
CA THR A 15 -33.85 -14.87 -4.62
C THR A 15 -33.15 -14.67 -3.27
N VAL A 16 -33.07 -15.73 -2.45
CA VAL A 16 -32.38 -15.67 -1.15
C VAL A 16 -30.89 -15.35 -1.32
N SER A 17 -30.24 -15.97 -2.30
CA SER A 17 -28.82 -15.72 -2.61
C SER A 17 -28.58 -14.25 -2.99
N SER A 18 -29.46 -13.68 -3.81
CA SER A 18 -29.35 -12.28 -4.24
C SER A 18 -29.56 -11.30 -3.09
N ILE A 19 -30.53 -11.57 -2.22
CA ILE A 19 -30.76 -10.80 -0.99
C ILE A 19 -29.53 -10.87 -0.08
N TYR A 20 -28.95 -12.05 0.09
CA TYR A 20 -27.74 -12.26 0.88
C TYR A 20 -26.56 -11.44 0.35
N ILE A 21 -26.29 -11.50 -0.96
CA ILE A 21 -25.22 -10.73 -1.62
C ILE A 21 -25.43 -9.22 -1.43
N TRP A 22 -26.66 -8.74 -1.59
CA TRP A 22 -26.97 -7.32 -1.46
C TRP A 22 -26.73 -6.79 -0.05
N LYS A 23 -27.15 -7.55 0.98
CA LYS A 23 -26.97 -7.19 2.40
C LYS A 23 -25.54 -7.42 2.91
N SER A 24 -24.78 -8.31 2.29
CA SER A 24 -23.44 -8.64 2.76
C SER A 24 -22.46 -7.46 2.65
N GLU A 25 -21.67 -7.22 3.69
CA GLU A 25 -20.58 -6.24 3.68
C GLU A 25 -19.34 -6.76 2.95
N ASN A 26 -19.29 -8.06 2.65
CA ASN A 26 -18.14 -8.72 2.03
C ASN A 26 -17.96 -8.37 0.55
N PHE A 27 -18.86 -7.58 -0.06
CA PHE A 27 -18.82 -7.22 -1.48
C PHE A 27 -18.86 -5.70 -1.65
N SER A 28 -18.04 -5.18 -2.57
CA SER A 28 -18.05 -3.76 -2.94
C SER A 28 -19.33 -3.39 -3.70
N LYS A 29 -19.66 -2.09 -3.75
CA LYS A 29 -20.84 -1.59 -4.50
C LYS A 29 -20.82 -2.02 -5.97
N ALA A 30 -19.63 -2.00 -6.60
CA ALA A 30 -19.45 -2.44 -7.99
C ALA A 30 -19.68 -3.95 -8.14
N GLN A 31 -19.14 -4.77 -7.23
CA GLN A 31 -19.33 -6.21 -7.23
C GLN A 31 -20.79 -6.60 -7.03
N LYS A 32 -21.50 -5.92 -6.12
CA LYS A 32 -22.95 -6.10 -5.91
C LYS A 32 -23.74 -5.81 -7.18
N THR A 33 -23.37 -4.75 -7.90
CA THR A 33 -24.03 -4.37 -9.16
C THR A 33 -23.83 -5.43 -10.24
N ILE A 34 -22.60 -5.94 -10.39
CA ILE A 34 -22.29 -7.01 -11.36
C ILE A 34 -23.04 -8.30 -11.00
N LEU A 35 -23.02 -8.71 -9.74
CA LEU A 35 -23.71 -9.91 -9.26
C LEU A 35 -25.24 -9.81 -9.38
N LEU A 36 -25.80 -8.60 -9.33
CA LEU A 36 -27.23 -8.36 -9.52
C LEU A 36 -27.63 -8.50 -10.99
N VAL A 37 -26.81 -8.04 -11.92
CA VAL A 37 -27.03 -8.28 -13.37
C VAL A 37 -26.98 -9.78 -13.69
N CYS A 38 -26.13 -10.54 -13.00
CA CYS A 38 -26.01 -11.98 -13.16
C CYS A 38 -27.18 -12.81 -12.60
N ILE A 39 -28.23 -12.19 -12.04
CA ILE A 39 -29.39 -12.93 -11.50
C ILE A 39 -30.15 -13.73 -12.58
N LEU A 40 -30.02 -13.31 -13.85
CA LEU A 40 -30.56 -14.01 -15.03
C LEU A 40 -29.87 -15.36 -15.27
N PHE A 41 -28.67 -15.55 -14.71
CA PHE A 41 -27.87 -16.77 -14.82
C PHE A 41 -27.36 -17.17 -13.42
N LEU A 42 -28.25 -17.74 -12.60
CA LEU A 42 -27.96 -18.12 -11.21
C LEU A 42 -26.65 -18.94 -11.03
N PRO A 43 -26.32 -19.92 -11.88
CA PRO A 43 -25.05 -20.65 -11.74
C PRO A 43 -23.83 -19.72 -11.88
N LEU A 44 -23.89 -18.76 -12.80
CA LEU A 44 -22.82 -17.79 -13.02
C LEU A 44 -22.72 -16.81 -11.84
N GLN A 45 -23.86 -16.37 -11.29
CA GLN A 45 -23.92 -15.53 -10.10
C GLN A 45 -23.21 -16.19 -8.92
N TRP A 46 -23.44 -17.50 -8.69
CA TRP A 46 -22.80 -18.24 -7.60
C TRP A 46 -21.29 -18.38 -7.78
N VAL A 47 -20.83 -18.74 -8.99
CA VAL A 47 -19.39 -18.85 -9.29
C VAL A 47 -18.69 -17.51 -9.06
N LEU A 48 -19.25 -16.41 -9.57
CA LEU A 48 -18.68 -15.07 -9.36
C LEU A 48 -18.71 -14.64 -7.90
N ALA A 49 -19.79 -14.93 -7.17
CA ALA A 49 -19.89 -14.60 -5.75
C ALA A 49 -18.81 -15.32 -4.93
N ILE A 50 -18.53 -16.59 -5.22
CA ILE A 50 -17.46 -17.37 -4.58
C ILE A 50 -16.09 -16.75 -4.89
N ILE A 51 -15.80 -16.47 -6.17
CA ILE A 51 -14.52 -15.87 -6.59
C ILE A 51 -14.29 -14.53 -5.89
N MET A 52 -15.30 -13.65 -5.91
CA MET A 52 -15.22 -12.34 -5.27
C MET A 52 -15.08 -12.44 -3.75
N HIS A 53 -15.77 -13.38 -3.11
CA HIS A 53 -15.64 -13.63 -1.68
C HIS A 53 -14.21 -14.00 -1.28
N PHE A 54 -13.59 -14.94 -1.99
CA PHE A 54 -12.19 -15.33 -1.72
C PHE A 54 -11.19 -14.24 -2.07
N TYR A 55 -11.43 -13.48 -3.15
CA TYR A 55 -10.59 -12.34 -3.52
C TYR A 55 -10.62 -11.25 -2.45
N ASN A 56 -11.81 -10.88 -1.97
CA ASN A 56 -11.98 -9.87 -0.94
C ASN A 56 -11.40 -10.33 0.40
N LYS A 57 -11.64 -11.58 0.80
CA LYS A 57 -11.03 -12.16 2.02
C LYS A 57 -9.50 -12.16 1.96
N LYS A 58 -8.91 -12.43 0.79
CA LYS A 58 -7.46 -12.34 0.59
C LYS A 58 -6.98 -10.90 0.60
N SER A 59 -7.76 -9.95 0.06
CA SER A 59 -7.45 -8.53 0.13
C SER A 59 -7.51 -8.01 1.57
N ASP A 60 -8.49 -8.42 2.37
CA ASP A 60 -8.62 -8.07 3.79
C ASP A 60 -7.53 -8.71 4.63
N PHE A 61 -7.08 -9.92 4.28
CA PHE A 61 -5.89 -10.54 4.89
C PHE A 61 -4.61 -9.77 4.55
N ILE A 62 -4.45 -9.31 3.31
CA ILE A 62 -3.29 -8.51 2.86
C ILE A 62 -3.32 -7.08 3.44
N ILE A 63 -4.51 -6.48 3.57
CA ILE A 63 -4.73 -5.15 4.16
C ILE A 63 -4.62 -5.22 5.69
N GLY A 64 -5.14 -6.27 6.32
CA GLY A 64 -5.06 -6.53 7.76
C GLY A 64 -3.63 -6.76 8.25
N TYR A 65 -2.76 -7.38 7.43
CA TYR A 65 -1.32 -7.44 7.72
C TYR A 65 -0.57 -6.12 7.48
N LYS A 66 -1.15 -5.18 6.72
CA LYS A 66 -0.55 -3.86 6.42
C LYS A 66 -1.07 -2.73 7.30
N GLN A 67 -2.20 -2.92 7.98
CA GLN A 67 -2.82 -1.94 8.86
C GLN A 67 -2.61 -2.30 10.34
N ASN A 68 -1.33 -2.35 10.68
CA ASN A 68 -0.73 -1.74 11.87
C ASN A 68 -1.52 -1.92 13.20
N ASN A 69 -1.23 -2.99 13.94
CA ASN A 69 -1.57 -3.08 15.36
C ASN A 69 -1.15 -1.82 16.13
N ASN A 70 -0.10 -1.12 15.69
CA ASN A 70 0.40 0.10 16.33
C ASN A 70 -0.46 1.35 16.09
N ILE A 71 -1.15 1.49 14.94
CA ILE A 71 -2.07 2.64 14.75
C ILE A 71 -3.27 2.48 15.68
N LYS A 72 -3.79 1.25 15.80
CA LYS A 72 -4.86 0.94 16.77
C LYS A 72 -4.41 1.15 18.22
N SER A 73 -3.15 0.87 18.55
CA SER A 73 -2.60 1.12 19.89
C SER A 73 -2.39 2.60 20.19
N ILE A 74 -1.92 3.40 19.21
CA ILE A 74 -1.75 4.85 19.35
C ILE A 74 -3.11 5.55 19.46
N ASP A 75 -4.10 5.15 18.66
CA ASP A 75 -5.46 5.70 18.76
C ASP A 75 -6.12 5.36 20.10
N LYS A 76 -5.86 4.16 20.64
CA LYS A 76 -6.31 3.78 21.99
C LYS A 76 -5.61 4.56 23.10
N LEU A 77 -4.29 4.76 23.00
CA LEU A 77 -3.55 5.60 23.95
C LEU A 77 -4.05 7.04 23.92
N LYS A 78 -4.37 7.56 22.74
CA LYS A 78 -4.95 8.89 22.58
C LYS A 78 -6.33 8.98 23.24
N GLN A 79 -7.19 7.98 23.06
CA GLN A 79 -8.48 7.92 23.75
C GLN A 79 -8.34 7.86 25.28
N LEU A 80 -7.34 7.14 25.80
CA LEU A 80 -7.08 7.06 27.24
C LEU A 80 -6.52 8.38 27.80
N LYS A 81 -5.71 9.10 27.02
CA LYS A 81 -5.25 10.45 27.34
C LYS A 81 -6.42 11.45 27.32
N ASP A 82 -7.22 11.43 26.26
CA ASP A 82 -8.39 12.32 26.09
C ASP A 82 -9.46 12.06 27.17
N ALA A 83 -9.47 10.87 27.76
CA ALA A 83 -10.29 10.51 28.92
C ALA A 83 -9.66 10.87 30.28
N GLU A 84 -8.52 11.58 30.29
CA GLU A 84 -7.73 11.96 31.48
C GLU A 84 -7.27 10.76 32.34
N ILE A 85 -7.26 9.54 31.78
CA ILE A 85 -6.81 8.32 32.46
C ILE A 85 -5.27 8.24 32.47
N LEU A 86 -4.63 8.80 31.44
CA LEU A 86 -3.18 8.90 31.32
C LEU A 86 -2.75 10.36 31.49
N SER A 87 -1.67 10.58 32.22
CA SER A 87 -1.01 11.89 32.24
C SER A 87 -0.30 12.15 30.89
N GLU A 88 -0.02 13.42 30.60
CA GLU A 88 0.71 13.81 29.38
C GLU A 88 2.09 13.12 29.32
N GLU A 89 2.77 13.03 30.46
CA GLU A 89 4.09 12.40 30.59
C GLU A 89 4.01 10.89 30.33
N GLU A 90 3.03 10.20 30.91
CA GLU A 90 2.82 8.76 30.68
C GLU A 90 2.43 8.46 29.23
N TYR A 91 1.64 9.33 28.61
CA TYR A 91 1.28 9.22 27.21
C TYR A 91 2.51 9.34 26.30
N GLU A 92 3.32 10.38 26.50
CA GLU A 92 4.53 10.63 25.71
C GLU A 92 5.56 9.50 25.85
N ASP A 93 5.78 8.99 27.06
CA ASP A 93 6.71 7.88 27.27
C ASP A 93 6.22 6.59 26.62
N LYS A 94 4.92 6.27 26.72
CA LYS A 94 4.34 5.09 26.04
C LYS A 94 4.37 5.22 24.52
N ILE A 95 4.16 6.42 23.97
CA ILE A 95 4.31 6.71 22.54
C ILE A 95 5.76 6.46 22.11
N LYS A 96 6.75 6.97 22.86
CA LYS A 96 8.18 6.74 22.58
C LYS A 96 8.54 5.26 22.61
N THR A 97 8.01 4.49 23.56
CA THR A 97 8.23 3.04 23.61
C THR A 97 7.70 2.35 22.36
N ILE A 98 6.46 2.63 21.96
CA ILE A 98 5.86 2.07 20.72
C ILE A 98 6.66 2.47 19.48
N GLU A 99 7.10 3.73 19.39
CA GLU A 99 7.94 4.18 18.29
C GLU A 99 9.29 3.47 18.25
N ASN A 100 9.92 3.23 19.41
CA ASN A 100 11.19 2.53 19.49
C ASN A 100 11.06 1.04 19.15
N GLU A 101 9.99 0.39 19.59
CA GLU A 101 9.66 -0.98 19.18
C GLU A 101 9.40 -1.08 17.67
N ASN A 102 8.74 -0.08 17.10
CA ASN A 102 8.52 0.00 15.64
C ASN A 102 9.82 0.20 14.87
N LYS A 103 10.74 1.04 15.38
CA LYS A 103 12.07 1.20 14.78
C LYS A 103 12.83 -0.13 14.79
N LEU A 104 12.78 -0.87 15.90
CA LEU A 104 13.37 -2.21 16.00
C LEU A 104 12.75 -3.19 15.00
N TYR A 105 11.43 -3.14 14.83
CA TYR A 105 10.71 -3.99 13.88
C TYR A 105 11.09 -3.71 12.42
N ASP A 106 11.21 -2.43 12.05
CA ASP A 106 11.65 -2.02 10.71
C ASP A 106 13.09 -2.48 10.44
N VAL A 107 14.00 -2.26 11.39
CA VAL A 107 15.41 -2.71 11.30
C VAL A 107 15.48 -4.23 11.14
N LYS A 108 14.67 -4.99 11.89
CA LYS A 108 14.62 -6.46 11.83
C LYS A 108 14.28 -7.02 10.44
N LYS A 109 13.60 -6.24 9.60
CA LYS A 109 13.22 -6.66 8.24
C LYS A 109 14.31 -6.44 7.19
N THR A 110 15.27 -5.56 7.48
CA THR A 110 16.36 -5.22 6.57
C THR A 110 17.24 -6.44 6.27
N ASN A 111 17.85 -6.47 5.10
CA ASN A 111 18.76 -7.57 4.74
C ASN A 111 20.03 -7.51 5.58
N GLU A 112 20.46 -6.30 5.93
CA GLU A 112 21.60 -5.98 6.77
C GLU A 112 21.45 -6.59 8.17
N TYR A 113 20.29 -6.43 8.81
CA TYR A 113 20.02 -7.05 10.10
C TYR A 113 20.00 -8.59 10.02
N LYS A 114 19.40 -9.16 8.96
CA LYS A 114 19.41 -10.61 8.75
C LYS A 114 20.83 -11.14 8.55
N SER A 115 21.68 -10.41 7.84
CA SER A 115 23.09 -10.73 7.68
C SER A 115 23.83 -10.69 9.01
N LEU A 116 23.61 -9.67 9.85
CA LEU A 116 24.20 -9.61 11.19
C LEU A 116 23.77 -10.79 12.07
N ILE A 117 22.49 -11.19 12.02
CA ILE A 117 22.01 -12.37 12.75
C ILE A 117 22.75 -13.63 12.28
N ASN A 118 22.91 -13.80 10.97
CA ASN A 118 23.59 -14.98 10.43
C ASN A 118 25.06 -15.02 10.86
N LEU A 119 25.75 -13.87 10.84
CA LEU A 119 27.15 -13.76 11.28
C LEU A 119 27.29 -14.03 12.79
N ASN A 120 26.38 -13.54 13.63
CA ASN A 120 26.37 -13.84 15.06
C ASN A 120 26.12 -15.34 15.31
N LYS A 121 25.14 -15.95 14.62
CA LYS A 121 24.86 -17.39 14.72
C LYS A 121 26.03 -18.28 14.29
N GLN A 122 26.85 -17.80 13.37
CA GLN A 122 28.06 -18.48 12.92
C GLN A 122 29.25 -18.31 13.87
N GLY A 123 29.08 -17.56 14.97
CA GLY A 123 30.15 -17.24 15.92
C GLY A 123 31.20 -16.29 15.35
N ILE A 124 30.91 -15.64 14.22
CA ILE A 124 31.81 -14.66 13.58
C ILE A 124 31.74 -13.32 14.31
N LEU A 125 30.56 -12.98 14.83
CA LEU A 125 30.37 -11.83 15.72
C LEU A 125 30.13 -12.32 17.14
N SER A 126 30.71 -11.65 18.12
CA SER A 126 30.28 -11.75 19.51
C SER A 126 28.91 -11.10 19.71
N ASN A 127 28.23 -11.43 20.81
CA ASN A 127 26.95 -10.80 21.16
C ASN A 127 27.08 -9.28 21.32
N ASP A 128 28.18 -8.82 21.93
CA ASP A 128 28.43 -7.39 22.15
C ASP A 128 28.63 -6.64 20.81
N GLU A 129 29.41 -7.23 19.88
CA GLU A 129 29.59 -6.67 18.54
C GLU A 129 28.30 -6.70 17.71
N PHE A 130 27.47 -7.73 17.89
CA PHE A 130 26.17 -7.81 17.25
C PHE A 130 25.28 -6.67 17.72
N ASP A 131 25.18 -6.45 19.03
CA ASP A 131 24.35 -5.41 19.61
C ASP A 131 24.83 -4.01 19.21
N GLU A 132 26.13 -3.74 19.24
CA GLU A 132 26.72 -2.48 18.78
C GLU A 132 26.42 -2.22 17.29
N LYS A 133 26.54 -3.23 16.43
CA LYS A 133 26.24 -3.09 15.00
C LYS A 133 24.74 -2.91 14.73
N VAL A 134 23.88 -3.52 15.55
CA VAL A 134 22.43 -3.31 15.49
C VAL A 134 22.08 -1.89 15.93
N GLU A 135 22.72 -1.33 16.96
CA GLU A 135 22.60 0.06 17.36
C GLU A 135 22.95 1.03 16.22
N LEU A 136 24.08 0.79 15.54
CA LEU A 136 24.50 1.58 14.38
C LEU A 136 23.50 1.50 13.21
N LEU A 137 22.90 0.32 12.98
CA LEU A 137 21.83 0.16 11.99
C LEU A 137 20.58 0.96 12.34
N LYS A 138 20.19 1.04 13.61
CA LYS A 138 19.06 1.88 14.05
C LYS A 138 19.34 3.35 13.70
N LEU A 139 20.55 3.83 14.00
CA LEU A 139 20.96 5.21 13.73
C LEU A 139 21.01 5.52 12.22
N ASN A 140 21.55 4.62 11.41
CA ASN A 140 21.60 4.81 9.95
C ASN A 140 20.22 4.75 9.29
N THR A 141 19.32 3.89 9.77
CA THR A 141 17.92 3.86 9.32
C THR A 141 17.19 5.16 9.64
N ASN A 142 17.50 5.77 10.79
CA ASN A 142 16.99 7.10 11.15
C ASN A 142 17.57 8.19 10.24
N ASN A 143 18.87 8.19 9.94
CA ASN A 143 19.49 9.16 9.03
C ASN A 143 18.98 9.07 7.58
N LEU A 144 18.56 7.88 7.13
CA LEU A 144 17.85 7.71 5.86
C LEU A 144 16.43 8.31 5.90
N LYS A 145 15.74 8.28 7.05
CA LYS A 145 14.47 9.01 7.27
C LYS A 145 14.69 10.53 7.40
N TYR A 146 15.80 10.99 7.97
CA TYR A 146 16.10 12.44 8.10
C TYR A 146 16.63 13.10 6.81
N LYS A 147 17.25 12.35 5.89
CA LYS A 147 17.52 12.83 4.52
C LYS A 147 16.29 12.87 3.62
N ALA A 148 15.17 12.31 4.09
CA ALA A 148 13.85 12.48 3.50
C ALA A 148 12.90 12.98 4.59
N LYS A 149 13.20 14.12 5.21
CA LYS A 149 12.10 14.95 5.73
C LYS A 149 11.28 15.26 4.47
N PRO A 150 10.07 14.71 4.28
CA PRO A 150 9.25 15.15 3.17
C PRO A 150 9.04 16.63 3.46
N ILE A 151 9.62 17.49 2.64
CA ILE A 151 9.06 18.82 2.46
C ILE A 151 7.61 18.48 2.16
N VAL A 152 6.73 18.84 3.11
CA VAL A 152 5.28 18.71 2.99
C VAL A 152 4.88 19.62 1.84
N SER A 153 5.20 19.17 0.64
CA SER A 153 4.67 19.69 -0.59
C SER A 153 3.32 19.01 -0.67
N THR A 154 2.29 19.83 -0.56
CA THR A 154 0.89 19.52 -0.81
C THR A 154 0.71 19.17 -2.29
N ILE A 155 1.46 18.20 -2.80
CA ILE A 155 1.32 17.70 -4.16
C ILE A 155 -0.02 16.99 -4.20
N LYS A 156 -0.99 17.58 -4.89
CA LYS A 156 -2.29 16.97 -5.07
C LYS A 156 -2.14 15.87 -6.13
N PRO A 157 -2.90 14.77 -6.04
CA PRO A 157 -2.87 13.72 -7.05
C PRO A 157 -3.04 14.27 -8.46
N ARG A 158 -3.94 15.25 -8.62
CA ARG A 158 -4.23 15.95 -9.87
C ARG A 158 -3.01 16.64 -10.50
N ASP A 159 -2.05 17.08 -9.69
CA ASP A 159 -0.87 17.78 -10.20
C ASP A 159 0.08 16.82 -10.91
N LEU A 160 0.12 15.54 -10.48
CA LEU A 160 0.92 14.48 -11.08
C LEU A 160 0.33 13.94 -12.39
N ILE A 161 -0.99 14.04 -12.56
CA ILE A 161 -1.70 13.48 -13.72
C ILE A 161 -1.27 14.16 -15.02
N GLY A 162 -1.01 13.35 -16.06
CA GLY A 162 -0.61 13.79 -17.39
C GLY A 162 0.67 13.14 -17.91
N ILE A 163 1.19 13.67 -19.01
CA ILE A 163 2.38 13.18 -19.70
C ILE A 163 3.57 14.07 -19.36
N TRP A 164 4.64 13.46 -18.87
CA TRP A 164 5.90 14.10 -18.50
C TRP A 164 7.02 13.46 -19.30
N ALA A 165 7.92 14.24 -19.88
CA ALA A 165 9.09 13.64 -20.51
C ALA A 165 10.36 14.47 -20.30
N ASN A 166 11.47 13.80 -20.54
CA ASN A 166 12.78 14.40 -20.74
C ASN A 166 13.31 13.96 -22.12
N LYS A 167 14.62 14.12 -22.37
CA LYS A 167 15.22 13.76 -23.67
C LYS A 167 15.08 12.27 -24.02
N ASN A 168 15.03 11.37 -23.03
CA ASN A 168 15.18 9.92 -23.23
C ASN A 168 14.00 9.11 -22.64
N GLU A 169 13.18 9.71 -21.78
CA GLU A 169 12.17 9.01 -20.98
C GLU A 169 10.85 9.77 -20.97
N THR A 170 9.74 9.02 -20.96
CA THR A 170 8.38 9.55 -20.82
C THR A 170 7.63 8.80 -19.73
N PHE A 171 6.95 9.56 -18.86
CA PHE A 171 6.06 9.07 -17.83
C PHE A 171 4.64 9.56 -18.11
N GLU A 172 3.67 8.66 -18.09
CA GLU A 172 2.27 8.97 -18.24
C GLU A 172 1.52 8.50 -17.00
N PHE A 173 0.95 9.43 -16.23
CA PHE A 173 0.23 9.14 -14.99
C PHE A 173 -1.27 9.33 -15.16
N TRP A 174 -2.03 8.34 -14.70
CA TRP A 174 -3.49 8.35 -14.76
C TRP A 174 -4.12 8.45 -13.38
N LEU A 175 -5.33 9.02 -13.31
CA LEU A 175 -6.12 9.17 -12.08
C LEU A 175 -6.39 7.85 -11.34
N THR A 176 -6.37 6.74 -12.07
CA THR A 176 -6.61 5.39 -11.56
C THR A 176 -5.47 4.84 -10.69
N GLY A 177 -4.36 5.57 -10.54
CA GLY A 177 -3.19 5.11 -9.80
C GLY A 177 -2.23 4.27 -10.63
N PHE A 178 -2.42 4.21 -11.95
CA PHE A 178 -1.51 3.56 -12.88
C PHE A 178 -0.58 4.58 -13.56
N PHE A 179 0.58 4.11 -13.98
CA PHE A 179 1.46 4.88 -14.85
C PHE A 179 2.18 4.00 -15.86
N ILE A 180 2.61 4.64 -16.95
CA ILE A 180 3.48 4.04 -17.97
C ILE A 180 4.81 4.78 -17.97
N HIS A 181 5.90 4.04 -18.00
CA HIS A 181 7.26 4.55 -18.18
C HIS A 181 7.82 4.01 -19.50
N LYS A 182 8.20 4.91 -20.41
CA LYS A 182 8.78 4.62 -21.72
C LYS A 182 10.22 5.12 -21.77
N ILE A 183 11.17 4.25 -22.14
CA ILE A 183 12.59 4.59 -22.33
C ILE A 183 12.95 4.39 -23.80
N ASP A 184 13.45 5.43 -24.45
CA ASP A 184 14.03 5.45 -25.80
C ASP A 184 13.31 4.57 -26.84
N ASN A 185 12.00 4.80 -27.04
CA ASN A 185 11.11 4.12 -28.01
C ASN A 185 11.08 2.57 -27.98
N ARG A 186 11.76 1.92 -27.03
CA ARG A 186 12.01 0.48 -27.07
C ARG A 186 11.46 -0.28 -25.88
N LYS A 187 11.41 0.35 -24.69
CA LYS A 187 10.95 -0.31 -23.47
C LYS A 187 9.79 0.44 -22.85
N ILE A 188 8.64 -0.22 -22.81
CA ILE A 188 7.45 0.26 -22.13
C ILE A 188 7.27 -0.62 -20.89
N THR A 189 7.25 0.01 -19.73
CA THR A 189 6.96 -0.65 -18.45
C THR A 189 5.79 0.03 -17.79
N SER A 190 4.83 -0.76 -17.31
CA SER A 190 3.69 -0.27 -16.54
C SER A 190 3.95 -0.41 -15.05
N GLY A 191 3.30 0.44 -14.27
CA GLY A 191 3.39 0.42 -12.82
C GLY A 191 2.15 1.00 -12.15
N SER A 192 2.18 0.98 -10.84
CA SER A 192 1.17 1.63 -9.99
C SER A 192 1.86 2.61 -9.05
N TRP A 193 1.15 3.67 -8.68
CA TRP A 193 1.61 4.66 -7.72
C TRP A 193 0.61 4.79 -6.59
N LEU A 194 1.12 5.04 -5.38
CA LEU A 194 0.33 5.21 -4.17
C LEU A 194 0.91 6.37 -3.36
N TYR A 195 0.02 7.21 -2.84
CA TYR A 195 0.40 8.21 -1.85
C TYR A 195 0.55 7.55 -0.48
N LYS A 196 1.74 7.61 0.11
CA LYS A 196 2.03 7.06 1.44
C LYS A 196 3.08 7.91 2.15
N ASN A 197 2.86 8.18 3.44
CA ASN A 197 3.82 8.90 4.31
C ASN A 197 4.25 10.27 3.76
N GLY A 198 3.32 11.03 3.17
CA GLY A 198 3.63 12.38 2.68
C GLY A 198 4.26 12.43 1.28
N GLY A 199 4.41 11.30 0.59
CA GLY A 199 4.98 11.25 -0.76
C GLY A 199 4.33 10.20 -1.65
N TYR A 200 4.66 10.23 -2.94
CA TYR A 200 4.21 9.23 -3.91
C TYR A 200 5.28 8.18 -4.09
N LEU A 201 4.90 6.93 -3.82
CA LEU A 201 5.72 5.76 -4.07
C LEU A 201 5.17 5.05 -5.29
N MET A 202 6.02 4.86 -6.30
CA MET A 202 5.64 4.22 -7.56
C MET A 202 6.45 2.94 -7.72
N LYS A 203 5.75 1.88 -8.13
CA LYS A 203 6.31 0.55 -8.31
C LYS A 203 6.00 0.05 -9.72
N LEU A 204 7.04 -0.28 -10.45
CA LEU A 204 6.94 -0.94 -11.75
C LEU A 204 6.51 -2.41 -11.57
N LYS A 205 5.69 -2.93 -12.48
CA LYS A 205 5.08 -4.27 -12.36
C LYS A 205 6.12 -5.40 -12.38
N ASP A 206 7.11 -5.26 -13.25
CA ASP A 206 8.11 -6.31 -13.54
C ASP A 206 9.52 -5.92 -13.10
N SER A 207 9.64 -5.00 -12.14
CA SER A 207 10.93 -4.50 -11.68
C SER A 207 10.94 -4.28 -10.17
N SER A 208 12.08 -4.58 -9.55
CA SER A 208 12.35 -4.22 -8.15
C SER A 208 12.63 -2.73 -7.96
N GLN A 209 12.71 -1.96 -9.06
CA GLN A 209 12.94 -0.53 -9.02
C GLN A 209 11.78 0.20 -8.37
N ILE A 210 12.13 1.09 -7.44
CA ILE A 210 11.21 1.99 -6.76
C ILE A 210 11.46 3.38 -7.29
N ILE A 211 10.38 4.04 -7.69
CA ILE A 211 10.40 5.44 -8.10
C ILE A 211 9.77 6.26 -6.99
N ILE A 212 10.48 7.29 -6.54
CA ILE A 212 10.05 8.18 -5.48
C ILE A 212 9.82 9.56 -6.08
N LEU A 213 8.64 10.12 -5.88
CA LEU A 213 8.39 11.52 -6.22
C LEU A 213 9.12 12.43 -5.22
N ILE A 214 9.96 13.33 -5.73
CA ILE A 214 10.63 14.33 -4.91
C ILE A 214 9.80 15.62 -4.88
N GLU A 215 9.48 16.17 -6.05
CA GLU A 215 8.85 17.49 -6.17
C GLU A 215 8.07 17.63 -7.48
N ILE A 216 6.97 18.38 -7.45
CA ILE A 216 6.31 18.93 -8.64
C ILE A 216 6.23 20.45 -8.49
N LYS A 217 6.88 21.19 -9.39
CA LYS A 217 6.86 22.66 -9.38
C LYS A 217 7.01 23.20 -10.80
N ASN A 218 6.20 24.20 -11.16
CA ASN A 218 6.28 24.90 -12.46
C ASN A 218 6.32 23.94 -13.67
N GLN A 219 5.41 22.95 -13.69
CA GLN A 219 5.36 21.91 -14.73
C GLN A 219 6.65 21.09 -14.88
N LYS A 220 7.51 21.07 -13.85
CA LYS A 220 8.65 20.17 -13.74
C LYS A 220 8.36 19.13 -12.66
N LEU A 221 8.57 17.88 -13.04
CA LEU A 221 8.45 16.69 -12.21
C LEU A 221 9.86 16.22 -11.86
N LYS A 222 10.21 16.22 -10.58
CA LYS A 222 11.46 15.68 -10.07
C LYS A 222 11.19 14.34 -9.40
N ILE A 223 11.74 13.27 -9.95
CA ILE A 223 11.61 11.91 -9.42
C ILE A 223 12.99 11.31 -9.16
N LYS A 224 13.06 10.36 -8.23
CA LYS A 224 14.24 9.55 -7.95
C LYS A 224 13.97 8.13 -8.38
N ILE A 225 14.79 7.61 -9.28
CA ILE A 225 14.76 6.22 -9.73
C ILE A 225 16.01 5.54 -9.17
N ASN A 226 15.84 4.66 -8.19
CA ASN A 226 16.93 4.10 -7.39
C ASN A 226 17.78 5.21 -6.74
N SER A 227 18.97 5.49 -7.29
CA SER A 227 19.90 6.53 -6.82
C SER A 227 19.96 7.77 -7.73
N ASN A 228 19.36 7.71 -8.92
CA ASN A 228 19.46 8.77 -9.92
C ASN A 228 18.24 9.69 -9.85
N GLU A 229 18.49 11.00 -9.90
CA GLU A 229 17.43 12.00 -10.03
C GLU A 229 17.13 12.25 -11.50
N VAL A 230 15.84 12.25 -11.84
CA VAL A 230 15.34 12.52 -13.18
C VAL A 230 14.38 13.70 -13.10
N ILE A 231 14.55 14.65 -14.01
CA ILE A 231 13.70 15.82 -14.14
C ILE A 231 12.97 15.73 -15.47
N CYS A 232 11.64 15.73 -15.42
CA CYS A 232 10.76 15.69 -16.57
C CYS A 232 9.94 16.98 -16.65
N THR A 233 9.60 17.41 -17.86
CA THR A 233 8.69 18.53 -18.12
C THR A 233 7.33 18.01 -18.55
N LYS A 234 6.26 18.66 -18.08
CA LYS A 234 4.89 18.31 -18.49
C LYS A 234 4.69 18.69 -19.95
N ILE A 235 4.30 17.73 -20.78
CA ILE A 235 4.03 17.92 -22.20
C ILE A 235 2.52 18.07 -22.43
N LYS A 236 1.71 17.34 -21.67
CA LYS A 236 0.27 17.28 -21.88
C LYS A 236 -0.46 17.03 -20.57
N ASN A 237 -1.57 17.75 -20.36
CA ASN A 237 -2.56 17.37 -19.35
C ASN A 237 -3.41 16.20 -19.89
N GLU A 238 -3.86 15.31 -19.03
CA GLU A 238 -4.75 14.20 -19.42
C GLU A 238 -6.01 14.77 -20.12
N ILE A 239 -6.50 14.10 -21.17
CA ILE A 239 -7.75 14.45 -21.87
C ILE A 239 -8.93 13.99 -21.03
#